data_AF-A0A959CIP9-F1
#
_entry.id   AF-A0A959CIP9-F1
#
_cell.length_a   1.000
_cell.length_b   1.000
_cell.length_c   1.000
_cell.angle_alpha   90.00
_cell.angle_beta   90.00
_cell.angle_gamma   90.00
#
_symmetry.space_group_name_H-M   'P 1'
#
loop_
_entity.id
_entity.type
_entity.pdbx_description
1 polymer ?
#
loop_
_entity_poly.entity_id
_entity_poly.type
_entity_poly.pdbx_seq_one_letter_code
_entity_poly.pdbx_strand_id
1 'polypeptide(L)' 'MKVLHVSAECYPAAKAGGLGDVAGALPKFLSAAGVPTGVIIPK' A
#
# COMPACT_ATOMS: atom_id res chain seq x y z
N MET A 1 -3.71 -11.74 -11.76
CA MET A 1 -2.40 -11.42 -11.13
C MET A 1 -2.65 -10.99 -9.69
N LYS A 2 -1.80 -11.36 -8.73
CA LYS A 2 -1.92 -10.93 -7.31
C LYS A 2 -0.67 -10.13 -6.93
N VAL A 3 -0.83 -8.99 -6.26
CA VAL A 3 0.29 -8.09 -5.89
C VAL A 3 0.33 -7.87 -4.39
N LEU A 4 1.49 -8.09 -3.78
CA LEU A 4 1.73 -7.77 -2.38
C LEU A 4 2.80 -6.70 -2.28
N HIS A 5 2.43 -5.54 -1.74
CA HIS A 5 3.36 -4.45 -1.47
C HIS A 5 3.99 -4.65 -0.09
N VAL A 6 5.31 -4.52 -0.01
CA VAL A 6 6.07 -4.53 1.24
C VAL A 6 6.68 -3.16 1.41
N SER A 7 6.33 -2.46 2.48
CA SER A 7 6.78 -1.08 2.72
C SER A 7 7.07 -0.86 4.20
N ALA A 8 7.98 0.06 4.51
CA ALA A 8 8.20 0.55 5.87
C ALA A 8 7.11 1.55 6.31
N GLU A 9 6.40 2.17 5.36
CA GLU A 9 5.36 3.17 5.60
C GLU A 9 4.08 2.81 4.83
N CYS A 10 2.92 3.04 5.43
CA CYS A 10 1.60 3.00 4.79
C CYS A 10 0.61 3.92 5.52
N TYR A 11 0.04 4.90 4.82
CA TYR A 11 -0.99 5.76 5.41
C TYR A 11 -2.32 5.00 5.63
N PRO A 12 -3.03 5.21 6.76
CA PRO A 12 -2.70 6.08 7.89
C PRO A 12 -1.89 5.40 9.00
N ALA A 13 -1.56 4.10 8.87
CA ALA A 13 -0.97 3.30 9.94
C ALA A 13 0.46 3.70 10.32
N ALA A 14 1.32 3.98 9.34
CA ALA A 14 2.72 4.39 9.54
C ALA A 14 3.13 5.36 8.43
N LYS A 15 3.38 6.63 8.76
CA LYS A 15 3.76 7.65 7.76
C LYS A 15 4.78 8.62 8.34
N ALA A 16 5.93 8.73 7.68
CA ALA A 16 6.94 9.75 7.93
C ALA A 16 7.14 10.66 6.70
N GLY A 17 6.90 10.15 5.50
CA GLY A 17 7.08 10.88 4.25
C GLY A 17 6.13 10.46 3.13
N GLY A 18 6.52 10.74 1.89
CA GLY A 18 5.71 10.46 0.70
C GLY A 18 5.53 8.97 0.38
N LEU A 19 6.43 8.11 0.87
CA LEU A 19 6.32 6.67 0.70
C LEU A 19 4.99 6.13 1.26
N GLY A 20 4.61 6.57 2.46
CA GLY A 20 3.35 6.17 3.09
C GLY A 20 2.10 6.56 2.29
N ASP A 21 2.12 7.68 1.56
CA ASP A 21 1.00 8.08 0.70
C ASP A 21 0.85 7.12 -0.47
N VAL A 22 1.95 6.80 -1.13
CA VAL A 22 1.94 5.90 -2.29
C VAL A 22 1.56 4.48 -1.86
N ALA A 23 2.17 3.96 -0.80
CA ALA A 23 1.89 2.62 -0.29
C ALA A 23 0.43 2.49 0.24
N GLY A 24 -0.17 3.59 0.72
CA GLY A 24 -1.57 3.61 1.15
C GLY A 24 -2.58 3.84 0.01
N ALA A 25 -2.19 4.52 -1.08
CA ALA A 25 -3.09 4.90 -2.17
C ALA A 25 -3.05 3.91 -3.34
N LEU A 26 -1.86 3.54 -3.83
CA LEU A 26 -1.71 2.70 -5.03
C LEU A 26 -2.43 1.35 -4.92
N PRO A 27 -2.35 0.60 -3.82
CA PRO A 27 -3.07 -0.67 -3.70
C PRO A 27 -4.59 -0.50 -3.84
N LYS A 28 -5.16 0.62 -3.35
CA LYS A 28 -6.59 0.90 -3.46
C LYS A 28 -7.02 1.05 -4.92
N PHE A 29 -6.26 1.79 -5.73
CA PHE A 29 -6.55 1.96 -7.16
C PHE A 29 -6.36 0.67 -7.95
N LEU A 30 -5.32 -0.12 -7.64
CA LEU A 30 -5.12 -1.42 -8.27
C LEU A 30 -6.25 -2.40 -7.94
N SER A 31 -6.73 -2.40 -6.70
CA SER A 31 -7.89 -3.20 -6.28
C SER A 31 -9.17 -2.76 -7.01
N ALA A 32 -9.38 -1.45 -7.20
CA ALA A 32 -10.50 -0.91 -7.96
C ALA A 32 -10.43 -1.28 -9.46
N ALA A 33 -9.22 -1.40 -10.00
CA ALA A 33 -8.97 -1.87 -11.37
C ALA A 33 -9.07 -3.40 -11.53
N GLY A 34 -9.52 -4.13 -10.51
CA GLY A 34 -9.71 -5.58 -10.56
C GLY A 34 -8.45 -6.41 -10.33
N VAL A 35 -7.36 -5.80 -9.85
CA VAL A 35 -6.14 -6.50 -9.45
C VAL A 35 -6.16 -6.75 -7.95
N PRO A 36 -6.27 -8.00 -7.48
CA PRO A 36 -6.18 -8.29 -6.05
C PRO A 36 -4.83 -7.85 -5.48
N THR A 37 -4.86 -6.88 -4.57
CA THR A 37 -3.66 -6.28 -3.97
C THR A 37 -3.77 -6.13 -2.45
N GLY A 38 -2.62 -6.04 -1.79
CA GLY A 38 -2.52 -5.72 -0.36
C GLY A 38 -1.17 -5.12 -0.02
N VAL A 39 -1.04 -4.59 1.20
CA VAL A 39 0.21 -4.03 1.72
C VAL A 39 0.50 -4.60 3.09
N ILE A 40 1.77 -4.93 3.36
CA ILE A 40 2.27 -5.29 4.68
C ILE A 40 3.30 -4.26 5.13
N ILE A 41 3.27 -3.96 6.43
CA ILE A 41 4.21 -3.07 7.10
C ILE A 41 4.76 -3.74 8.37
N PRO A 42 5.98 -3.41 8.81
CA PRO A 42 6.50 -3.83 10.12
C PRO A 42 5.61 -3.30 11.26
N LYS A 43 5.64 -3.99 12.41
CA LYS A 43 5.00 -3.54 13.65
C LYS A 43 5.91 -2.56 14.39
#